data_AF-W5W8S3-F1
#
_entry.id   AF-W5W8S3-F1
#
_cell.length_a   1.000
_cell.length_b   1.000
_cell.length_c   1.000
_cell.angle_alpha   90.00
_cell.angle_beta   90.00
_cell.angle_gamma   90.00
#
_symmetry.space_group_name_H-M   'P 1'
#
loop_
_entity.id
_entity.type
_entity.pdbx_description
1 polymer ?
#
loop_
_entity_poly.entity_id
_entity_poly.type
_entity_poly.pdbx_seq_one_letter_code
_entity_poly.pdbx_strand_id
1 'polypeptide(L)'
;MHVLVTEQIAGDCADLVHALRELGCVVSTCHDAGGVCTAMSSARRCPLDGEPRVDLLVDVRAGGTEMTVREFGAICAARAELPVMLVAPERLRRPTVPWGLHGRATAVRMSALLDACARTLHARSARRGTS
;
A
#
# COMPACT_ATOMS: atom_id res chain seq x y z
N MET A 1 12.17 3.39 2.18
CA MET A 1 11.25 2.51 1.42
C MET A 1 10.01 3.31 1.12
N HIS A 2 9.48 3.25 -0.09
CA HIS A 2 8.27 3.96 -0.49
C HIS A 2 7.11 2.97 -0.65
N VAL A 3 6.05 3.18 0.14
CA VAL A 3 4.85 2.37 0.14
C VAL A 3 3.68 3.18 -0.42
N LEU A 4 2.98 2.63 -1.40
CA LEU A 4 1.72 3.16 -1.90
C LEU A 4 0.57 2.48 -1.17
N VAL A 5 -0.36 3.26 -0.62
CA VAL A 5 -1.48 2.72 0.15
C VAL A 5 -2.82 3.04 -0.54
N THR A 6 -3.65 2.01 -0.68
CA THR A 6 -5.05 2.11 -1.09
C THR A 6 -5.96 1.56 0.00
N GLU A 7 -7.25 1.88 -0.09
CA GLU A 7 -8.25 1.44 0.88
C GLU A 7 -9.60 1.23 0.20
N GLN A 8 -10.34 0.24 0.69
CA GLN A 8 -11.71 -0.03 0.25
C GLN A 8 -12.70 1.02 0.78
N ILE A 9 -12.56 1.36 2.06
CA ILE A 9 -13.42 2.31 2.78
C ILE A 9 -12.55 3.50 3.17
N ALA A 10 -13.08 4.70 2.99
CA ALA A 10 -12.34 5.93 3.29
C ALA A 10 -11.94 5.99 4.77
N GLY A 11 -10.64 6.14 5.04
CA GLY A 11 -10.08 6.25 6.38
C GLY A 11 -9.59 4.94 7.01
N ASP A 12 -9.92 3.77 6.44
CA ASP A 12 -9.50 2.47 6.98
C ASP A 12 -7.96 2.31 7.01
N CYS A 13 -7.25 3.01 6.13
CA CYS A 13 -5.80 2.96 6.10
C CYS A 13 -5.09 3.88 7.10
N ALA A 14 -5.80 4.75 7.84
CA ALA A 14 -5.19 5.79 8.66
C ALA A 14 -4.16 5.24 9.66
N ASP A 15 -4.53 4.20 10.42
CA ASP A 15 -3.66 3.57 11.41
C ASP A 15 -2.41 2.93 10.77
N LEU A 16 -2.59 2.27 9.62
CA LEU A 16 -1.49 1.67 8.87
C LEU A 16 -0.54 2.75 8.36
N VAL A 17 -1.07 3.81 7.75
CA VAL A 17 -0.29 4.93 7.20
C VAL A 17 0.53 5.59 8.31
N HIS A 18 -0.08 5.79 9.48
CA HIS A 18 0.62 6.33 10.65
C HIS A 18 1.77 5.40 11.07
N ALA A 19 1.51 4.11 11.29
CA ALA A 19 2.53 3.15 11.70
C ALA A 19 3.67 3.00 10.68
N LEU A 20 3.38 2.98 9.37
CA LEU A 20 4.40 2.92 8.33
C LEU A 20 5.31 4.17 8.34
N ARG A 21 4.74 5.35 8.57
CA ARG A 21 5.50 6.60 8.68
C ARG A 21 6.38 6.62 9.92
N GLU A 22 5.87 6.16 11.07
CA GLU A 22 6.67 6.02 12.30
C GLU A 22 7.87 5.09 12.12
N LEU A 23 7.72 4.02 11.32
CA LEU A 23 8.84 3.14 10.95
C LEU A 23 9.87 3.82 10.05
N GLY A 24 9.56 4.96 9.43
CA GLY A 24 10.42 5.67 8.48
C GLY A 24 10.15 5.32 7.01
N CYS A 25 8.98 4.75 6.68
CA CYS A 25 8.56 4.61 5.28
C CYS A 25 8.11 5.96 4.71
N VAL A 26 8.42 6.22 3.44
CA VAL A 26 7.69 7.21 2.64
C VAL A 26 6.36 6.58 2.27
N VAL A 27 5.25 7.30 2.48
CA VAL A 27 3.91 6.77 2.22
C VAL A 27 3.12 7.71 1.33
N SER A 28 2.69 7.20 0.18
CA SER A 28 1.78 7.88 -0.76
C SER A 28 0.42 7.20 -0.77
N THR A 29 -0.62 7.92 -1.20
CA THR A 29 -1.96 7.38 -1.43
C THR A 29 -2.39 7.63 -2.88
N CYS A 30 -3.21 6.74 -3.44
CA CYS A 30 -3.73 6.90 -4.80
C CYS A 30 -4.87 7.91 -4.92
N HIS A 31 -5.54 8.20 -3.81
CA HIS A 31 -6.69 9.09 -3.77
C HIS A 31 -6.43 10.27 -2.84
N ASP A 32 -6.98 11.42 -3.21
CA ASP A 32 -7.03 12.58 -2.31
C ASP A 32 -8.15 12.44 -1.26
N ALA A 33 -8.32 13.46 -0.42
CA ALA A 33 -9.35 13.48 0.62
C ALA A 33 -10.78 13.40 0.05
N GLY A 34 -10.99 13.81 -1.20
CA GLY A 34 -12.26 13.70 -1.91
C GLY A 34 -12.51 12.32 -2.52
N GLY A 35 -11.51 11.43 -2.49
CA GLY A 35 -11.58 10.13 -3.14
C GLY A 35 -11.29 10.17 -4.64
N VAL A 36 -10.74 11.27 -5.15
CA VAL A 36 -10.38 11.39 -6.57
C VAL A 36 -8.98 10.83 -6.77
N CYS A 37 -8.81 10.02 -7.82
CA CYS A 37 -7.52 9.48 -8.20
C CYS A 37 -6.52 10.61 -8.46
N THR A 38 -5.36 10.58 -7.81
CA THR A 38 -4.36 11.66 -7.92
C THR A 38 -3.80 11.80 -9.33
N ALA A 39 -3.78 10.73 -10.13
CA ALA A 39 -3.38 10.79 -11.54
C ALA A 39 -4.33 11.62 -12.41
N MET A 40 -5.59 11.79 -11.97
CA MET A 40 -6.58 12.61 -12.65
C MET A 40 -6.57 14.07 -12.16
N SER A 41 -5.83 14.36 -11.10
CA SER A 41 -5.69 15.72 -10.56
C SER A 41 -4.68 16.52 -11.37
N SER A 42 -4.97 17.78 -11.65
CA SER A 42 -3.98 18.70 -12.25
C SER A 42 -2.86 19.09 -11.28
N ALA A 43 -3.08 18.91 -9.97
CA ALA A 43 -2.16 19.37 -8.93
C ALA A 43 -1.13 18.32 -8.52
N ARG A 44 -1.34 17.04 -8.84
CA ARG A 44 -0.51 15.93 -8.37
C ARG A 44 -0.24 14.93 -9.49
N ARG A 45 0.90 14.27 -9.43
CA ARG A 45 1.23 13.15 -10.33
C ARG A 45 0.87 11.83 -9.67
N CYS A 46 0.63 10.81 -10.49
CA CYS A 46 0.47 9.44 -10.03
C CYS A 46 1.73 8.99 -9.26
N PRO A 47 1.60 8.46 -8.03
CA PRO A 47 2.76 7.97 -7.28
C PRO A 47 3.53 6.84 -7.98
N LEU A 48 2.85 6.07 -8.85
CA LEU A 48 3.49 4.99 -9.62
C LEU A 48 4.40 5.50 -10.74
N ASP A 49 4.18 6.73 -11.23
CA ASP A 49 4.98 7.35 -12.29
C ASP A 49 6.05 8.31 -11.73
N GLY A 50 6.06 8.50 -10.41
CA GLY A 50 6.89 9.49 -9.73
C GLY A 50 8.19 8.93 -9.13
N GLU A 51 9.04 9.85 -8.69
CA GLU A 51 10.20 9.55 -7.84
C GLU A 51 9.95 10.06 -6.40
N PRO A 52 10.38 9.32 -5.36
CA PRO A 52 11.04 8.01 -5.43
C PRO A 52 10.11 6.90 -5.93
N ARG A 53 10.64 5.91 -6.65
CA ARG A 53 9.85 4.74 -7.07
C ARG A 53 9.16 4.04 -5.89
N VAL A 54 7.91 3.63 -6.11
CA VAL A 54 7.16 2.80 -5.16
C VAL A 54 7.81 1.40 -5.10
N ASP A 55 8.17 0.96 -3.90
CA ASP A 55 8.74 -0.38 -3.67
C ASP A 55 7.62 -1.43 -3.46
N LEU A 56 6.44 -1.01 -2.97
CA LEU A 56 5.37 -1.89 -2.50
C LEU A 56 4.02 -1.17 -2.53
N LEU A 57 2.94 -1.87 -2.94
CA LEU A 57 1.57 -1.43 -2.69
C LEU A 57 0.93 -2.22 -1.56
N VAL A 58 0.22 -1.52 -0.67
CA VAL A 58 -0.62 -2.10 0.37
C VAL A 58 -2.06 -1.64 0.20
N ASP A 59 -2.97 -2.59 0.09
CA ASP A 59 -4.40 -2.34 -0.03
C ASP A 59 -5.11 -2.76 1.25
N VAL A 60 -5.80 -1.80 1.89
CA VAL A 60 -6.51 -1.99 3.16
C VAL A 60 -7.98 -2.29 2.88
N ARG A 61 -8.43 -3.48 3.27
CA ARG A 61 -9.77 -3.98 2.93
C ARG A 61 -10.51 -4.58 4.11
N ALA A 62 -11.74 -4.11 4.34
CA ALA A 62 -12.63 -4.66 5.36
C ALA A 62 -13.29 -5.97 4.93
N GLY A 63 -13.46 -6.24 3.62
CA GLY A 63 -14.01 -7.51 3.14
C GLY A 63 -14.49 -7.52 1.70
N GLY A 64 -15.32 -8.50 1.37
CA GLY A 64 -15.87 -8.69 0.02
C GLY A 64 -14.84 -9.19 -1.01
N THR A 65 -15.34 -9.69 -2.13
CA THR A 65 -14.52 -10.18 -3.26
C THR A 65 -14.44 -9.18 -4.41
N GLU A 66 -15.24 -8.12 -4.38
CA GLU A 66 -15.30 -7.08 -5.39
C GLU A 66 -14.29 -5.96 -5.12
N MET A 67 -13.78 -5.36 -6.19
CA MET A 67 -12.92 -4.17 -6.11
C MET A 67 -13.78 -2.91 -6.15
N THR A 68 -13.43 -1.92 -5.35
CA THR A 68 -14.00 -0.56 -5.42
C THR A 68 -13.10 0.36 -6.23
N VAL A 69 -13.64 1.51 -6.64
CA VAL A 69 -12.88 2.56 -7.35
C VAL A 69 -11.68 3.06 -6.54
N ARG A 70 -11.78 3.05 -5.20
CA ARG A 70 -10.71 3.50 -4.30
C ARG A 70 -9.51 2.54 -4.26
N GLU A 71 -9.68 1.34 -4.79
CA GLU A 71 -8.67 0.29 -4.83
C GLU A 71 -8.04 0.14 -6.23
N PHE A 72 -8.39 1.01 -7.20
CA PHE A 72 -7.82 0.96 -8.56
C PHE A 72 -6.30 1.09 -8.58
N GLY A 73 -5.70 1.74 -7.58
CA GLY A 73 -4.25 1.75 -7.40
C GLY A 73 -3.65 0.34 -7.29
N ALA A 74 -4.33 -0.61 -6.65
CA ALA A 74 -3.90 -1.99 -6.55
C ALA A 74 -3.88 -2.70 -7.91
N ILE A 75 -4.83 -2.39 -8.80
CA ILE A 75 -4.85 -2.89 -10.18
C ILE A 75 -3.66 -2.31 -10.96
N CYS A 76 -3.41 -1.00 -10.83
CA CYS A 76 -2.28 -0.35 -11.49
C CYS A 76 -0.93 -0.93 -11.01
N ALA A 77 -0.75 -1.16 -9.71
CA ALA A 77 0.44 -1.77 -9.15
C ALA A 77 0.62 -3.22 -9.63
N ALA A 78 -0.44 -4.03 -9.63
CA ALA A 78 -0.39 -5.40 -10.14
C ALA A 78 -0.03 -5.47 -11.64
N ARG A 79 -0.48 -4.49 -12.44
CA ARG A 79 -0.10 -4.35 -13.85
C ARG A 79 1.36 -3.92 -14.04
N ALA A 80 1.88 -3.11 -13.12
CA ALA A 80 3.27 -2.69 -13.08
C ALA A 80 4.20 -3.72 -12.42
N GLU A 81 3.70 -4.92 -12.11
CA GLU A 81 4.43 -6.01 -11.44
C GLU A 81 5.02 -5.61 -10.07
N LEU A 82 4.43 -4.60 -9.42
CA LEU A 82 4.78 -4.26 -8.06
C LEU A 82 4.20 -5.32 -7.10
N PRO A 83 4.91 -5.64 -6.01
CA PRO A 83 4.34 -6.44 -4.94
C PRO A 83 3.06 -5.78 -4.42
N VAL A 84 1.97 -6.55 -4.37
CA VAL A 84 0.68 -6.12 -3.81
C VAL A 84 0.37 -6.92 -2.56
N MET A 85 0.29 -6.23 -1.43
CA MET A 85 -0.07 -6.83 -0.13
C MET A 85 -1.46 -6.37 0.24
N LEU A 86 -2.31 -7.29 0.66
CA LEU A 86 -3.61 -6.97 1.20
C LEU A 86 -3.52 -7.07 2.72
N VAL A 87 -4.11 -6.10 3.43
CA VAL A 87 -4.31 -6.17 4.88
C VAL A 87 -5.75 -5.84 5.26
N ALA A 88 -6.22 -6.37 6.38
CA ALA A 88 -7.47 -5.92 6.97
C ALA A 88 -7.21 -4.71 7.89
N PRO A 89 -8.18 -3.79 8.06
CA PRO A 89 -8.06 -2.70 9.03
C PRO A 89 -7.91 -3.23 10.46
N GLU A 90 -8.52 -4.38 10.77
CA GLU A 90 -8.37 -5.06 12.06
C GLU A 90 -7.11 -5.94 12.11
N ARG A 91 -6.22 -5.66 13.09
CA ARG A 91 -4.87 -6.25 13.21
C ARG A 91 -4.81 -7.78 13.23
N LEU A 92 -5.88 -8.45 13.65
CA LEU A 92 -5.90 -9.91 13.81
C LEU A 92 -6.51 -10.64 12.60
N ARG A 93 -7.19 -9.93 11.70
CA ARG A 93 -7.92 -10.52 10.58
C ARG A 93 -7.04 -10.58 9.33
N ARG A 94 -7.15 -11.68 8.58
CA ARG A 94 -6.62 -11.74 7.21
C ARG A 94 -7.68 -11.18 6.25
N PRO A 95 -7.32 -10.33 5.30
CA PRO A 95 -8.27 -9.83 4.32
C PRO A 95 -8.61 -10.92 3.30
N THR A 96 -9.78 -10.78 2.69
CA THR A 96 -10.18 -11.56 1.51
C THR A 96 -9.43 -11.04 0.29
N VAL A 97 -8.89 -11.96 -0.53
CA VAL A 97 -8.31 -11.59 -1.82
C VAL A 97 -9.45 -11.36 -2.83
N PRO A 98 -9.56 -10.17 -3.43
CA PRO A 98 -10.58 -9.90 -4.44
C PRO A 98 -10.29 -10.66 -5.74
N TRP A 99 -11.33 -10.95 -6.51
CA TRP A 99 -11.19 -11.71 -7.75
C TRP A 99 -10.25 -11.05 -8.76
N GLY A 100 -10.28 -9.71 -8.84
CA GLY A 100 -9.41 -8.95 -9.73
C GLY A 100 -7.91 -9.00 -9.40
N LEU A 101 -7.53 -9.51 -8.23
CA LEU A 101 -6.13 -9.64 -7.78
C LEU A 101 -5.73 -11.09 -7.48
N HIS A 102 -6.55 -12.07 -7.88
CA HIS A 102 -6.24 -13.47 -7.62
C HIS A 102 -4.91 -13.88 -8.28
N GLY A 103 -4.01 -14.48 -7.50
CA GLY A 103 -2.66 -14.83 -7.95
C GLY A 103 -1.71 -13.65 -8.18
N ARG A 104 -2.14 -12.40 -7.92
CA ARG A 104 -1.34 -11.17 -8.07
C ARG A 104 -1.10 -10.43 -6.76
N ALA A 105 -1.81 -10.79 -5.70
CA ALA A 105 -1.70 -10.17 -4.39
C ALA A 105 -1.53 -11.21 -3.28
N THR A 106 -0.87 -10.80 -2.19
CA THR A 106 -0.67 -11.63 -1.00
C THR A 106 -1.43 -11.06 0.18
N ALA A 107 -2.36 -11.82 0.74
CA ALA A 107 -3.08 -11.45 1.96
C ALA A 107 -2.22 -11.74 3.20
N VAL A 108 -1.92 -10.70 3.96
CA VAL A 108 -1.10 -10.78 5.19
C VAL A 108 -1.80 -10.12 6.36
N ARG A 109 -1.34 -10.42 7.58
CA ARG A 109 -1.74 -9.66 8.76
C ARG A 109 -0.97 -8.34 8.79
N MET A 110 -1.60 -7.29 9.34
CA MET A 110 -0.97 -5.98 9.45
C MET A 110 0.34 -6.02 10.25
N SER A 111 0.40 -6.78 11.35
CA SER A 111 1.62 -6.94 12.14
C SER A 111 2.78 -7.54 11.33
N ALA A 112 2.51 -8.61 10.58
CA ALA A 112 3.53 -9.25 9.74
C ALA A 112 4.04 -8.33 8.62
N LEU A 113 3.16 -7.48 8.06
CA LEU A 113 3.53 -6.45 7.10
C LEU A 113 4.49 -5.42 7.74
N LEU A 114 4.12 -4.87 8.90
CA LEU A 114 4.93 -3.87 9.61
C LEU A 114 6.29 -4.44 10.01
N ASP A 115 6.34 -5.67 10.51
CA ASP A 115 7.58 -6.35 10.85
C ASP A 115 8.50 -6.53 9.62
N ALA A 116 7.91 -6.88 8.46
CA ALA A 116 8.66 -7.00 7.22
C ALA A 116 9.20 -5.65 6.72
N CYS A 117 8.42 -4.58 6.86
CA CYS A 117 8.84 -3.23 6.54
C CYS A 117 10.01 -2.78 7.42
N ALA A 118 9.90 -3.00 8.74
CA ALA A 118 10.95 -2.66 9.70
C ALA A 118 12.26 -3.39 9.39
N ARG A 119 12.21 -4.72 9.16
CA ARG A 119 13.40 -5.51 8.76
C ARG A 119 14.03 -4.99 7.48
N THR A 120 13.21 -4.65 6.47
CA THR A 120 13.69 -4.16 5.17
C THR A 120 14.38 -2.80 5.31
N LEU A 121 13.83 -1.90 6.11
CA LEU A 121 14.43 -0.60 6.40
C LEU A 121 15.77 -0.78 7.14
N HIS A 122 15.80 -1.62 8.16
CA HIS A 122 17.02 -1.90 8.92
C HIS A 122 18.15 -2.45 8.02
N ALA A 123 17.82 -3.41 7.15
CA ALA A 123 18.77 -3.95 6.18
C ALA A 123 19.24 -2.93 5.13
N ARG A 124 18.41 -1.95 4.75
CA ARG A 124 18.82 -0.85 3.85
C ARG A 124 19.75 0.14 4.57
N SER A 125 19.51 0.45 5.84
CA SER A 125 20.40 1.32 6.63
C SER A 125 21.77 0.68 6.85
N ALA A 126 21.81 -0.61 7.21
CA ALA A 126 23.06 -1.35 7.39
C ALA A 126 23.95 -1.34 6.13
N ARG A 127 23.36 -1.47 4.94
CA ARG A 127 24.08 -1.43 3.66
C ARG A 127 24.60 -0.03 3.28
N ARG A 128 23.99 1.04 3.79
CA ARG A 128 24.43 2.42 3.52
C ARG A 128 25.57 2.88 4.43
N GLY A 129 25.69 2.31 5.63
CA GLY A 129 26.76 2.63 6.59
C GLY A 129 28.09 1.93 6.32
N THR A 130 28.15 1.04 5.34
CA THR A 130 29.36 0.29 4.93
C THR A 130 29.96 0.80 3.60
N SER A 131 29.52 1.96 3.11
CA SER A 131 30.04 2.63 1.90
C SER A 131 30.88 3.85 2.24
#